data_AF-A0A654B3S7-F1
#
_entry.id   AF-A0A654B3S7-F1
#
_cell.length_a   1.000
_cell.length_b   1.000
_cell.length_c   1.000
_cell.angle_alpha   90.00
_cell.angle_beta   90.00
_cell.angle_gamma   90.00
#
_symmetry.space_group_name_H-M   'P 1'
#
loop_
_entity.id
_entity.type
_entity.pdbx_description
1 polymer ?
#
loop_
_entity_poly.entity_id
_entity_poly.type
_entity_poly.pdbx_seq_one_letter_code
_entity_poly.pdbx_strand_id
1 'polypeptide(L)'
;MTDETDENAPARPAAKRKPAPSGRKAVISKLWKAAQTQLEAHEAHLAELPAGAAASEVDAKTLATLARTVRELVALDSAAAGEGGKSEDEPSPAEGLRRVDELRRELGRRLAVLAAEEAGTAGAPPHGDGLT
;
A
#
# COMPACT_ATOMS: atom_id res chain seq x y z
N MET A 1 -53.72 43.01 36.90
CA MET A 1 -54.33 42.58 35.63
C MET A 1 -53.41 43.10 34.54
N THR A 2 -52.44 42.27 34.16
CA THR A 2 -51.44 42.55 33.13
C THR A 2 -51.50 41.40 32.15
N ASP A 3 -51.85 41.79 30.93
CA ASP A 3 -51.78 41.04 29.69
C ASP A 3 -50.31 40.70 29.38
N GLU A 4 -50.04 39.50 28.86
CA GLU A 4 -49.34 39.32 27.58
C GLU A 4 -49.01 37.84 27.37
N THR A 5 -49.32 37.41 26.16
CA THR A 5 -49.35 36.05 25.65
C THR A 5 -48.00 35.75 24.96
N ASP A 6 -47.74 34.45 24.80
CA ASP A 6 -46.82 33.87 23.82
C ASP A 6 -45.33 33.78 24.20
N GLU A 7 -44.87 32.56 24.50
CA GLU A 7 -43.77 31.96 23.75
C GLU A 7 -43.77 30.44 24.01
N ASN A 8 -44.73 29.76 23.39
CA ASN A 8 -44.67 28.30 23.23
C ASN A 8 -43.66 27.99 22.11
N ALA A 9 -42.37 27.92 22.45
CA ALA A 9 -41.34 27.50 21.52
C ALA A 9 -41.06 25.99 21.69
N PRO A 10 -41.40 25.12 20.71
CA PRO A 10 -41.02 23.72 20.77
C PRO A 10 -39.49 23.59 20.65
N ALA A 11 -38.89 22.91 21.62
CA ALA A 11 -37.46 22.60 21.64
C ALA A 11 -37.05 21.94 20.31
N ARG A 12 -36.20 22.64 19.55
CA ARG A 12 -35.62 22.15 18.30
C ARG A 12 -34.91 20.82 18.56
N PRO A 13 -35.16 19.76 17.76
CA PRO A 13 -34.54 18.46 17.98
C PRO A 13 -33.02 18.58 17.79
N ALA A 14 -32.29 18.04 18.77
CA ALA A 14 -30.84 17.99 18.80
C ALA A 14 -30.27 17.51 17.46
N ALA A 15 -29.31 18.27 16.95
CA ALA A 15 -28.59 17.98 15.72
C ALA A 15 -28.17 16.50 15.67
N LYS A 16 -28.59 15.82 14.60
CA LYS A 16 -28.24 14.43 14.29
C LYS A 16 -26.72 14.29 14.36
N ARG A 17 -26.24 13.50 15.33
CA ARG A 17 -24.83 13.12 15.45
C ARG A 17 -24.43 12.40 14.16
N LYS A 18 -23.42 12.94 13.47
CA LYS A 18 -22.84 12.37 12.25
C LYS A 18 -22.43 10.91 12.53
N PRO A 19 -22.78 9.93 11.67
CA PRO A 19 -22.32 8.56 11.85
C PRO A 19 -20.78 8.52 11.77
N ALA A 20 -20.18 7.77 12.70
CA ALA A 20 -18.75 7.67 12.91
C ALA A 20 -17.98 7.09 11.69
N PRO A 21 -16.67 7.38 11.56
CA PRO A 21 -15.78 6.88 10.49
C PRO A 21 -15.68 5.35 10.36
N SER A 22 -16.18 4.58 11.32
CA SER A 22 -16.22 3.11 11.28
C SER A 22 -17.05 2.55 10.12
N GLY A 23 -18.12 3.25 9.72
CA GLY A 23 -18.96 2.84 8.59
C GLY A 23 -18.20 2.89 7.25
N ARG A 24 -17.40 3.94 7.03
CA ARG A 24 -16.62 4.11 5.81
C ARG A 24 -15.53 3.06 5.68
N LYS A 25 -14.76 2.80 6.74
CA LYS A 25 -13.71 1.76 6.74
C LYS A 25 -14.31 0.37 6.49
N ALA A 26 -15.44 0.03 7.12
CA ALA A 26 -16.12 -1.24 6.89
C ALA A 26 -16.58 -1.41 5.43
N VAL A 27 -17.06 -0.32 4.81
CA VAL A 27 -17.42 -0.32 3.38
C VAL A 27 -16.19 -0.52 2.50
N ILE A 28 -15.08 0.19 2.75
CA ILE A 28 -13.82 0.01 2.01
C ILE A 28 -13.32 -1.44 2.13
N SER A 29 -13.30 -2.01 3.35
CA SER A 29 -12.89 -3.40 3.56
C SER A 29 -13.81 -4.40 2.85
N LYS A 30 -15.12 -4.13 2.80
CA LYS A 30 -16.07 -4.98 2.06
C LYS A 30 -15.85 -4.89 0.55
N LEU A 31 -15.61 -3.69 0.02
CA LEU A 31 -15.30 -3.48 -1.40
C LEU A 31 -13.97 -4.13 -1.78
N TRP A 32 -12.96 -4.09 -0.91
CA TRP A 32 -11.70 -4.77 -1.13
C TRP A 32 -11.86 -6.29 -1.24
N LYS A 33 -12.60 -6.90 -0.31
CA LYS A 33 -12.92 -8.33 -0.36
C LYS A 33 -13.68 -8.69 -1.63
N ALA A 34 -14.66 -7.88 -2.03
CA ALA A 34 -15.42 -8.13 -3.25
C ALA A 34 -14.54 -8.04 -4.51
N ALA A 35 -13.66 -7.04 -4.59
CA ALA A 35 -12.71 -6.89 -5.69
C ALA A 35 -11.75 -8.09 -5.78
N GLN A 36 -11.27 -8.58 -4.63
CA GLN A 36 -10.42 -9.77 -4.57
C GLN A 36 -11.16 -11.03 -5.04
N THR A 37 -12.38 -11.28 -4.54
CA THR A 37 -13.20 -12.42 -5.00
C THR A 37 -13.48 -12.35 -6.51
N GLN A 38 -13.69 -11.15 -7.05
CA GLN A 38 -13.89 -10.96 -8.48
C GLN A 38 -12.61 -11.24 -9.28
N LEU A 39 -11.43 -10.85 -8.77
CA LEU A 39 -10.14 -11.20 -9.39
C LEU A 39 -9.94 -12.71 -9.43
N GLU A 40 -10.14 -13.40 -8.31
CA GLU A 40 -10.00 -14.86 -8.19
C GLU A 40 -10.93 -15.59 -9.18
N ALA A 41 -12.17 -15.11 -9.35
CA ALA A 41 -13.10 -15.65 -10.32
C ALA A 41 -12.63 -15.46 -11.78
N HIS A 42 -12.04 -14.30 -12.11
CA HIS A 42 -11.47 -14.07 -13.43
C HIS A 42 -10.20 -14.89 -13.67
N GLU A 43 -9.35 -15.05 -12.67
CA GLU A 43 -8.17 -15.91 -12.76
C GLU A 43 -8.55 -17.37 -12.99
N ALA A 44 -9.60 -17.87 -12.29
CA ALA A 44 -10.14 -19.20 -12.53
C ALA A 44 -10.67 -19.35 -13.97
N HIS A 45 -11.42 -18.38 -14.47
CA HIS A 45 -11.92 -18.38 -15.85
C HIS A 45 -10.78 -18.37 -16.88
N LEU A 46 -9.71 -17.59 -16.64
CA LEU A 46 -8.53 -17.57 -17.49
C LEU A 46 -7.75 -18.89 -17.44
N ALA A 47 -7.72 -19.58 -16.29
CA ALA A 47 -7.07 -20.88 -16.14
C ALA A 47 -7.83 -22.02 -16.85
N GLU A 48 -9.13 -21.87 -17.07
CA GLU A 48 -9.96 -22.80 -17.85
C GLU A 48 -9.76 -22.65 -19.37
N LEU A 49 -9.11 -21.57 -19.82
CA LEU A 49 -8.85 -21.35 -21.25
C LEU A 49 -7.77 -22.34 -21.77
N PRO A 50 -7.94 -22.88 -22.99
CA PRO A 50 -6.93 -23.72 -23.62
C PRO A 50 -5.58 -23.00 -23.71
N ALA A 51 -4.48 -23.73 -23.52
CA ALA A 51 -3.14 -23.17 -23.65
C ALA A 51 -2.96 -22.49 -25.02
N GLY A 52 -2.65 -21.19 -25.00
CA GLY A 52 -2.49 -20.37 -26.21
C GLY A 52 -3.76 -19.64 -26.69
N ALA A 53 -4.91 -19.83 -26.04
CA ALA A 53 -6.09 -19.00 -26.27
C ALA A 53 -5.87 -17.59 -25.68
N ALA A 54 -6.14 -16.57 -26.47
CA ALA A 54 -6.11 -15.19 -25.99
C ALA A 54 -7.31 -14.93 -25.06
N ALA A 55 -7.06 -14.22 -23.95
CA ALA A 55 -8.12 -13.71 -23.09
C ALA A 55 -9.09 -12.83 -23.90
N SER A 56 -10.38 -12.88 -23.57
CA SER A 56 -11.38 -12.13 -24.33
C SER A 56 -11.23 -10.61 -24.12
N GLU A 57 -11.70 -9.82 -25.08
CA GLU A 57 -11.77 -8.35 -24.93
C GLU A 57 -12.61 -7.95 -23.70
N VAL A 58 -13.62 -8.76 -23.36
CA VAL A 58 -14.47 -8.57 -22.19
C VAL A 58 -13.67 -8.77 -20.90
N ASP A 59 -12.81 -9.79 -20.84
CA ASP A 59 -11.91 -10.01 -19.69
C ASP A 59 -10.94 -8.84 -19.52
N ALA A 60 -10.34 -8.36 -20.62
CA ALA A 60 -9.44 -7.20 -20.58
C ALA A 60 -10.14 -5.94 -20.07
N LYS A 61 -11.36 -5.65 -20.53
CA LYS A 61 -12.19 -4.53 -20.04
C LYS A 61 -12.55 -4.67 -18.57
N THR A 62 -12.84 -5.89 -18.12
CA THR A 62 -13.20 -6.16 -16.73
C THR A 62 -11.99 -5.98 -15.82
N LEU A 63 -10.82 -6.49 -16.21
CA LEU A 63 -9.55 -6.27 -15.50
C LEU A 63 -9.17 -4.78 -15.44
N ALA A 64 -9.35 -4.03 -16.53
CA ALA A 64 -9.09 -2.60 -16.54
C ALA A 64 -10.02 -1.83 -15.57
N THR A 65 -11.29 -2.23 -15.50
CA THR A 65 -12.26 -1.67 -14.55
C THR A 65 -11.88 -2.01 -13.11
N LEU A 66 -11.47 -3.25 -12.85
CA LEU A 66 -11.02 -3.69 -11.52
C LEU A 66 -9.74 -2.96 -11.08
N ALA A 67 -8.78 -2.78 -11.97
CA ALA A 67 -7.57 -2.01 -11.68
C ALA A 67 -7.90 -0.55 -11.32
N ARG A 68 -8.90 0.03 -11.98
CA ARG A 68 -9.40 1.37 -11.65
C ARG A 68 -10.06 1.41 -10.27
N THR A 69 -10.93 0.46 -9.93
CA THR A 69 -11.59 0.44 -8.62
C THR A 69 -10.59 0.25 -7.48
N VAL A 70 -9.58 -0.60 -7.66
CA VAL A 70 -8.48 -0.75 -6.69
C VAL A 70 -7.74 0.57 -6.49
N ARG A 71 -7.41 1.30 -7.56
CA ARG A 71 -6.77 2.62 -7.46
C ARG A 71 -7.63 3.62 -6.69
N GLU A 72 -8.94 3.63 -6.96
CA GLU A 72 -9.89 4.50 -6.28
C GLU A 72 -10.03 4.13 -4.79
N LEU A 73 -10.06 2.83 -4.45
CA LEU A 73 -10.08 2.35 -3.07
C LEU A 73 -8.81 2.75 -2.30
N VAL A 74 -7.62 2.62 -2.92
CA VAL A 74 -6.34 3.05 -2.33
C VAL A 74 -6.33 4.56 -2.09
N ALA A 75 -6.86 5.36 -3.04
CA ALA A 75 -6.97 6.80 -2.88
C ALA A 75 -7.94 7.16 -1.73
N LEU A 76 -9.06 6.44 -1.60
CA LEU A 76 -10.03 6.64 -0.52
C LEU A 76 -9.48 6.25 0.86
N ASP A 77 -8.65 5.22 0.94
CA ASP A 77 -7.96 4.78 2.15
C ASP A 77 -6.84 5.77 2.54
N SER A 78 -6.07 6.24 1.56
CA SER A 78 -5.02 7.25 1.76
C SER A 78 -5.60 8.60 2.23
N ALA A 79 -6.73 9.02 1.66
CA ALA A 79 -7.44 10.21 2.12
C ALA A 79 -8.00 10.05 3.54
N ALA A 80 -8.45 8.84 3.89
CA ALA A 80 -8.90 8.54 5.25
C ALA A 80 -7.74 8.52 6.26
N ALA A 81 -6.55 8.08 5.85
CA ALA A 81 -5.33 8.15 6.66
C ALA A 81 -4.85 9.62 6.83
N GLY A 82 -4.94 10.45 5.80
CA GLY A 82 -4.56 11.86 5.85
C GLY A 82 -5.48 12.76 6.68
N GLU A 83 -6.77 12.44 6.80
CA GLU A 83 -7.70 13.12 7.71
C GLU A 83 -7.56 12.66 9.18
N GLY A 84 -6.85 11.55 9.41
CA GLY A 84 -6.67 10.88 10.70
C GLY A 84 -5.25 10.95 11.24
N GLY A 85 -4.64 12.14 11.25
CA GLY A 85 -3.42 12.39 12.01
C GLY A 85 -2.14 12.45 11.17
N LYS A 86 -1.38 13.52 11.35
CA LYS A 86 0.07 13.45 11.22
C LYS A 86 0.53 12.32 12.14
N SER A 87 0.89 11.18 11.57
CA SER A 87 1.53 10.10 12.32
C SER A 87 2.80 10.68 12.93
N GLU A 88 2.85 10.82 14.25
CA GLU A 88 4.06 11.23 15.00
C GLU A 88 5.24 10.24 14.81
N ASP A 89 4.99 9.13 14.14
CA ASP A 89 5.96 8.08 13.80
C ASP A 89 6.65 8.27 12.43
N GLU A 90 6.32 9.30 11.65
CA GLU A 90 7.05 9.58 10.42
C GLU A 90 8.40 10.24 10.78
N PRO A 91 9.54 9.56 10.56
CA PRO A 91 10.84 10.11 10.92
C PRO A 91 11.04 11.41 10.15
N SER A 92 11.51 12.44 10.87
CA SER A 92 11.79 13.74 10.26
C SER A 92 12.64 13.59 9.00
N PRO A 93 12.47 14.41 7.95
CA PRO A 93 13.30 14.35 6.75
C PRO A 93 14.81 14.31 7.05
N ALA A 94 15.25 14.97 8.13
CA ALA A 94 16.63 14.93 8.61
C ALA A 94 17.06 13.55 9.14
N GLU A 95 16.16 12.80 9.79
CA GLU A 95 16.41 11.42 10.22
C GLU A 95 16.45 10.44 9.04
N GLY A 96 15.60 10.66 8.03
CA GLY A 96 15.67 9.93 6.76
C GLY A 96 17.04 10.06 6.10
N LEU A 97 17.58 11.28 6.00
CA LEU A 97 18.91 11.53 5.45
C LEU A 97 20.01 10.82 6.25
N ARG A 98 19.96 10.88 7.59
CA ARG A 98 20.91 10.19 8.47
C ARG A 98 20.93 8.67 8.25
N ARG A 99 19.75 8.04 8.08
CA ARG A 99 19.64 6.60 7.79
C ARG A 99 20.22 6.24 6.42
N VAL A 100 20.02 7.08 5.40
CA VAL A 100 20.61 6.89 4.07
C VAL A 100 22.13 6.96 4.13
N ASP A 101 22.69 7.91 4.88
CA ASP A 101 24.14 8.03 5.04
C ASP A 101 24.76 6.86 5.81
N GLU A 102 24.03 6.28 6.76
CA GLU A 102 24.42 5.05 7.43
C GLU A 102 24.42 3.85 6.47
N LEU A 103 23.37 3.70 5.66
CA LEU A 103 23.30 2.65 4.65
C LEU A 103 24.43 2.76 3.63
N ARG A 104 24.75 3.97 3.15
CA ARG A 104 25.86 4.21 2.22
C ARG A 104 27.20 3.79 2.81
N ARG A 105 27.46 4.11 4.08
CA ARG A 105 28.69 3.72 4.79
C ARG A 105 28.78 2.19 4.94
N GLU A 106 27.68 1.54 5.30
CA GLU A 106 27.65 0.09 5.45
C GLU A 106 27.86 -0.62 4.11
N LEU A 107 27.22 -0.14 3.04
CA LEU A 107 27.43 -0.68 1.70
C LEU A 107 28.89 -0.53 1.26
N GLY A 108 29.50 0.63 1.49
CA GLY A 108 30.92 0.86 1.21
C GLY A 108 31.84 -0.11 1.95
N ARG A 109 31.56 -0.39 3.24
CA ARG A 109 32.30 -1.40 4.01
C ARG A 109 32.17 -2.80 3.41
N ARG A 110 30.96 -3.23 3.07
CA ARG A 110 30.72 -4.57 2.49
C ARG A 110 31.40 -4.74 1.13
N LEU A 111 31.33 -3.72 0.28
CA LEU A 111 32.02 -3.72 -1.00
C LEU A 111 33.54 -3.76 -0.83
N ALA A 112 34.09 -3.07 0.16
CA ALA A 112 35.52 -3.12 0.46
C ALA A 112 35.98 -4.51 0.92
N VAL A 113 35.17 -5.21 1.72
CA VAL A 113 35.43 -6.61 2.13
C VAL A 113 35.44 -7.53 0.91
N LEU A 114 34.41 -7.47 0.05
CA LEU A 114 34.33 -8.29 -1.15
C LEU A 114 35.50 -8.03 -2.12
N ALA A 115 35.88 -6.76 -2.30
CA ALA A 115 37.01 -6.41 -3.15
C ALA A 115 38.35 -6.92 -2.58
N ALA A 116 38.52 -6.93 -1.26
CA ALA A 116 39.71 -7.49 -0.61
C ALA A 116 39.76 -9.03 -0.72
N GLU A 117 38.62 -9.71 -0.62
CA GLU A 117 38.51 -11.16 -0.86
C GLU A 117 38.85 -11.53 -2.31
N GLU A 118 38.37 -10.76 -3.28
CA GLU A 118 38.68 -10.95 -4.70
C GLU A 118 40.18 -10.70 -5.01
N ALA A 119 40.77 -9.63 -4.44
CA ALA A 119 42.19 -9.36 -4.59
C ALA A 119 43.08 -10.43 -3.91
N GLY A 120 42.63 -11.00 -2.79
CA GLY A 120 43.31 -12.09 -2.10
C GLY A 120 43.29 -13.42 -2.85
N THR A 121 42.22 -13.71 -3.60
CA THR A 121 42.13 -14.90 -4.46
C THR A 121 42.92 -14.77 -5.76
N ALA A 122 43.01 -13.56 -6.33
CA ALA A 122 43.85 -13.27 -7.50
C ALA A 122 45.37 -13.28 -7.22
N GLY A 123 45.78 -13.22 -5.94
CA GLY A 123 47.17 -13.26 -5.50
C GLY A 123 47.69 -14.65 -5.12
N ALA A 124 46.86 -15.70 -5.14
CA ALA A 124 47.29 -17.06 -4.85
C ALA A 124 48.07 -17.62 -6.06
N PRO A 125 49.36 -17.98 -5.93
CA PRO A 125 50.12 -18.55 -7.03
C PRO A 125 49.47 -19.88 -7.47
N PRO A 126 49.47 -20.21 -8.78
CA PRO A 126 49.03 -21.52 -9.22
C PRO A 126 49.93 -22.56 -8.54
N HIS A 127 49.36 -23.36 -7.64
CA HIS A 127 50.00 -24.59 -7.20
C HIS A 127 50.20 -25.44 -8.46
N GLY A 128 51.43 -25.40 -8.97
CA GLY A 128 51.85 -26.21 -10.10
C GLY A 128 51.77 -27.67 -9.70
N ASP A 129 50.73 -28.35 -10.17
CA ASP A 129 50.78 -29.79 -10.37
C ASP A 129 51.74 -30.05 -11.53
N GLY A 130 52.98 -30.39 -11.17
CA GLY A 130 54.05 -30.78 -12.07
C GLY A 130 54.55 -32.17 -11.73
N LEU A 131 54.01 -33.15 -12.45
CA LEU A 131 54.41 -34.54 -12.58
C LEU A 131 55.94 -34.77 -12.60
N THR A 132 56.47 -35.58 -11.65
CA THR A 132 57.48 -36.66 -11.86
C THR A 132 57.47 -37.62 -10.68
#